data_AF-A0A2S6HGI1-F1
#
_entry.id   AF-A0A2S6HGI1-F1
#
_cell.length_a   1.000
_cell.length_b   1.000
_cell.length_c   1.000
_cell.angle_alpha   90.00
_cell.angle_beta   90.00
_cell.angle_gamma   90.00
#
_symmetry.space_group_name_H-M   'P 1'
#
loop_
_entity.id
_entity.type
_entity.pdbx_description
1 polymer ?
#
loop_
_entity_poly.entity_id
_entity_poly.type
_entity_poly.pdbx_seq_one_letter_code
_entity_poly.pdbx_strand_id
1 'polypeptide(L)'
;MISCTYPGCCNEATHILVDYSNEAIEPHEVFCDEHAFEDEREQCCCYPDAWHFYVEDDDGETIELRLELTYSVGTLDSKRCCRHHP
;
A
#
# COMPACT_ATOMS: atom_id res chain seq x y z
N MET A 1 -13.54 4.16 6.95
CA MET A 1 -13.00 4.20 5.57
C MET A 1 -11.85 5.18 5.58
N ILE A 2 -10.68 4.76 5.12
CA ILE A 2 -9.48 5.61 5.08
C ILE A 2 -9.39 6.31 3.73
N SER A 3 -9.05 7.59 3.73
CA SER A 3 -8.95 8.40 2.52
C SER A 3 -7.56 8.33 1.91
N CYS A 4 -7.48 8.52 0.60
CA CYS A 4 -6.20 8.64 -0.10
C CYS A 4 -5.34 9.77 0.49
N THR A 5 -4.05 9.48 0.70
CA THR A 5 -3.05 10.42 1.25
C THR A 5 -2.67 11.51 0.25
N TYR A 6 -2.98 11.33 -1.04
CA TYR A 6 -2.60 12.27 -2.09
C TYR A 6 -3.27 13.65 -1.87
N PRO A 7 -2.52 14.78 -1.91
CA PRO A 7 -3.06 16.09 -1.60
C PRO A 7 -4.28 16.47 -2.45
N GLY A 8 -5.41 16.76 -1.79
CA GLY A 8 -6.66 17.14 -2.46
C GLY A 8 -7.47 15.98 -3.03
N CYS A 9 -7.00 14.74 -2.88
CA CYS A 9 -7.80 13.56 -3.19
C CYS A 9 -8.77 13.25 -2.03
N CYS A 10 -10.03 12.97 -2.38
CA CYS A 10 -11.05 12.55 -1.42
C CYS A 10 -11.52 11.11 -1.68
N ASN A 11 -10.85 10.39 -2.57
CA ASN A 11 -11.21 9.02 -2.92
C ASN A 11 -10.86 8.06 -1.78
N GLU A 12 -11.60 6.96 -1.69
CA GLU A 12 -11.30 5.86 -0.78
C GLU A 12 -9.95 5.23 -1.15
N ALA A 13 -9.11 4.99 -0.15
CA ALA A 13 -7.84 4.31 -0.40
C ALA A 13 -8.08 2.82 -0.63
N THR A 14 -7.44 2.29 -1.66
CA THR A 14 -7.47 0.87 -2.04
C THR A 14 -6.09 0.22 -1.99
N HIS A 15 -5.03 1.03 -1.86
CA HIS A 15 -3.64 0.61 -1.85
C HIS A 15 -2.90 1.17 -0.62
N ILE A 16 -1.85 0.49 -0.20
CA ILE A 16 -0.93 0.93 0.86
C ILE A 16 0.51 0.81 0.41
N LEU A 17 1.33 1.79 0.79
CA LEU A 17 2.76 1.77 0.56
C LEU A 17 3.44 0.87 1.57
N VAL A 18 4.13 -0.13 1.03
CA VAL A 18 4.88 -1.12 1.81
C VAL A 18 6.34 -1.16 1.37
N ASP A 19 7.17 -1.68 2.25
CA ASP A 19 8.56 -2.01 1.94
C ASP A 19 8.67 -3.34 1.16
N TYR A 20 9.90 -3.78 0.86
CA TYR A 20 10.16 -5.06 0.19
C TYR A 20 9.58 -6.28 0.94
N SER A 21 9.31 -6.11 2.23
CA SER A 21 8.78 -7.14 3.12
C SER A 21 7.27 -7.20 3.24
N ASN A 22 6.55 -6.35 2.50
CA ASN A 22 5.11 -6.11 2.65
C ASN A 22 4.76 -5.49 4.02
N GLU A 23 5.74 -4.90 4.70
CA GLU A 23 5.50 -4.15 5.93
C GLU A 23 5.12 -2.72 5.55
N ALA A 24 4.03 -2.23 6.13
CA ALA A 24 3.56 -0.89 5.82
C ALA A 24 4.56 0.16 6.32
N ILE A 25 4.87 1.14 5.47
CA ILE A 25 5.87 2.16 5.78
C ILE A 25 5.23 3.23 6.65
N GLU A 26 5.79 3.50 7.83
CA GLU A 26 5.39 4.64 8.70
C GLU A 26 5.59 5.99 7.98
N PRO A 27 4.59 6.88 7.92
CA PRO A 27 3.34 6.93 8.71
C PRO A 27 2.10 6.25 8.09
N HIS A 28 2.25 5.08 7.44
CA HIS A 28 1.21 4.33 6.74
C HIS A 28 0.57 5.12 5.59
N GLU A 29 1.34 5.33 4.52
CA GLU A 29 0.84 6.02 3.33
C GLU A 29 -0.12 5.14 2.52
N VAL A 30 -1.38 5.55 2.42
CA VAL A 30 -2.43 4.85 1.67
C VAL A 30 -2.92 5.65 0.46
N PHE A 31 -3.28 4.99 -0.63
CA PHE A 31 -3.62 5.61 -1.91
C PHE A 31 -4.87 5.01 -2.53
N CYS A 32 -5.64 5.80 -3.27
CA CYS A 32 -6.70 5.27 -4.13
C CYS A 32 -6.09 4.67 -5.41
N ASP A 33 -6.89 3.92 -6.15
CA ASP A 33 -6.50 3.27 -7.41
C ASP A 33 -5.83 4.23 -8.41
N GLU A 34 -6.37 5.45 -8.54
CA GLU A 34 -5.82 6.48 -9.43
C GLU A 34 -4.41 6.94 -9.02
N HIS A 35 -4.14 7.08 -7.73
CA HIS A 35 -2.91 7.68 -7.20
C HIS A 35 -1.89 6.64 -6.73
N ALA A 36 -2.20 5.35 -6.76
CA ALA A 36 -1.30 4.30 -6.26
C ALA A 36 0.02 4.24 -7.03
N PHE A 37 0.02 4.65 -8.32
CA PHE A 37 1.16 4.47 -9.22
C PHE A 37 1.64 5.79 -9.90
N GLU A 38 1.15 6.96 -9.48
CA GLU A 38 1.49 8.24 -10.14
C GLU A 38 2.95 8.66 -10.00
N ASP A 39 3.63 8.29 -8.90
CA ASP A 39 5.03 8.66 -8.63
C ASP A 39 6.01 7.53 -8.96
N GLU A 40 5.80 6.86 -10.09
CA GLU A 40 6.58 5.70 -10.55
C GLU A 40 6.56 4.49 -9.59
N ARG A 41 5.70 4.54 -8.57
CA ARG A 41 5.50 3.48 -7.60
C ARG A 41 5.15 2.18 -8.31
N GLU A 42 5.61 1.09 -7.73
CA GLU A 42 5.66 -0.20 -8.38
C GLU A 42 4.63 -1.16 -7.80
N GLN A 43 4.20 -2.06 -8.67
CA GLN A 43 3.31 -3.17 -8.35
C GLN A 43 4.09 -4.48 -8.48
N CYS A 44 4.04 -5.33 -7.45
CA CYS A 44 4.65 -6.65 -7.51
C CYS A 44 3.91 -7.53 -8.53
N CYS A 45 4.62 -8.18 -9.47
CA CYS A 45 3.96 -9.05 -10.47
C CYS A 45 3.33 -10.31 -9.85
N CYS A 46 3.72 -10.66 -8.63
CA CYS A 46 3.31 -11.86 -7.92
C CYS A 46 1.94 -11.69 -7.21
N TYR A 47 1.29 -10.53 -7.40
CA TYR A 47 0.00 -10.08 -6.88
C TYR A 47 -0.91 -11.19 -6.33
N PRO A 48 -0.89 -11.46 -5.01
CA PRO A 48 -1.78 -12.43 -4.41
C PRO A 48 -2.78 -11.69 -3.53
N ASP A 49 -3.84 -11.16 -4.13
CA ASP A 49 -5.00 -10.58 -3.44
C ASP A 49 -4.70 -9.35 -2.53
N ALA A 50 -5.76 -8.64 -2.15
CA ALA A 50 -5.64 -7.56 -1.17
C ALA A 50 -5.22 -8.10 0.20
N TRP A 51 -4.27 -7.42 0.84
CA TRP A 51 -3.70 -7.78 2.13
C TRP A 51 -4.50 -7.15 3.27
N HIS A 52 -4.52 -7.85 4.41
CA HIS A 52 -5.20 -7.40 5.62
C HIS A 52 -4.21 -6.63 6.50
N PHE A 53 -4.46 -5.34 6.68
CA PHE A 53 -3.71 -4.46 7.56
C PHE A 53 -4.57 -4.08 8.76
N TYR A 54 -3.93 -3.94 9.91
CA TYR A 54 -4.59 -3.50 11.13
C TYR A 54 -3.97 -2.18 11.53
N VAL A 55 -4.74 -1.11 11.45
CA VAL A 55 -4.32 0.22 11.89
C VAL A 55 -5.12 0.60 13.12
N GLU A 56 -4.47 1.27 14.07
CA GLU A 56 -5.15 1.90 15.19
C GLU A 56 -5.63 3.28 14.74
N ASP A 57 -6.91 3.58 14.93
CA ASP A 57 -7.44 4.92 14.66
C ASP A 57 -7.16 5.90 15.81
N ASP A 58 -7.54 7.17 15.64
CA ASP A 58 -7.36 8.22 16.65
C ASP A 58 -8.08 7.94 17.99
N ASP A 59 -9.09 7.05 17.98
CA ASP A 59 -9.84 6.63 19.16
C ASP A 59 -9.26 5.36 19.84
N GLY A 60 -8.18 4.79 19.27
CA GLY A 60 -7.54 3.58 19.77
C GLY A 60 -8.23 2.29 19.32
N GLU A 61 -9.18 2.35 18.38
CA GLU A 61 -9.83 1.17 17.82
C GLU A 61 -8.98 0.58 16.69
N THR A 62 -8.84 -0.75 16.69
CA THR A 62 -8.16 -1.45 15.60
C THR A 62 -9.12 -1.64 14.44
N ILE A 63 -8.82 -1.01 13.31
CA ILE A 63 -9.56 -1.14 12.06
C ILE A 63 -8.82 -2.10 11.15
N GLU A 64 -9.54 -3.11 10.65
CA GLU A 64 -9.07 -3.99 9.59
C GLU A 64 -9.27 -3.31 8.23
N LEU A 65 -8.17 -3.10 7.51
CA LEU A 65 -8.13 -2.55 6.16
C LEU A 65 -7.72 -3.62 5.17
N ARG A 66 -8.47 -3.74 4.08
CA ARG A 66 -8.15 -4.65 2.98
C ARG A 66 -7.61 -3.82 1.82
N LEU A 67 -6.28 -3.73 1.72
CA LEU A 67 -5.58 -2.87 0.76
C LEU A 67 -4.62 -3.68 -0.10
N GLU A 68 -4.49 -3.28 -1.36
CA GLU A 68 -3.49 -3.82 -2.26
C GLU A 68 -2.10 -3.21 -2.00
N LEU A 69 -1.06 -3.94 -2.39
CA LEU A 69 0.32 -3.55 -2.10
C LEU A 69 0.88 -2.63 -3.18
N THR A 70 1.38 -1.48 -2.77
CA THR A 70 2.17 -0.56 -3.58
C THR A 70 3.57 -0.45 -3.01
N TYR A 71 4.58 -0.38 -3.86
CA TYR A 71 5.99 -0.31 -3.46
C TYR A 71 6.61 0.99 -3.95
N SER A 72 7.57 1.54 -3.20
CA SER A 72 8.37 2.67 -3.69
C SER A 72 9.24 2.25 -4.87
N VAL A 73 9.59 3.20 -5.73
CA VAL A 73 10.45 2.97 -6.91
C VAL A 73 11.74 2.25 -6.52
N GLY A 74 12.04 1.13 -7.17
CA GLY A 74 13.28 0.37 -6.96
C GLY A 74 13.28 -0.47 -5.69
N THR A 75 12.14 -0.61 -5.02
CA THR A 75 12.00 -1.48 -3.84
C THR A 75 11.92 -2.95 -4.24
N LEU A 76 11.30 -3.25 -5.38
CA LEU A 76 11.16 -4.62 -5.87
C LEU A 76 12.47 -5.12 -6.46
N ASP A 77 12.60 -6.44 -6.56
CA ASP A 77 13.78 -7.07 -7.15
C ASP A 77 13.87 -6.83 -8.68
N SER A 78 14.94 -7.33 -9.31
CA SER A 78 15.14 -7.17 -10.76
C SER A 78 14.04 -7.78 -11.65
N LYS A 79 13.15 -8.61 -11.10
CA LYS A 79 12.01 -9.21 -11.78
C LYS A 79 10.69 -8.48 -11.47
N ARG A 80 10.75 -7.39 -10.68
CA ARG A 80 9.59 -6.70 -10.12
C ARG A 80 8.75 -7.59 -9.20
N CYS A 81 9.40 -8.44 -8.38
CA CYS A 81 8.72 -9.22 -7.35
C CYS A 81 9.22 -8.88 -5.94
N CYS A 82 8.37 -9.16 -4.94
CA CYS A 82 8.63 -8.96 -3.52
C CYS A 82 9.31 -10.18 -2.87
N ARG A 83 9.70 -10.09 -1.60
CA ARG A 83 10.45 -11.16 -0.88
C ARG A 83 9.74 -12.51 -0.80
N HIS A 84 8.43 -12.55 -1.04
CA HIS A 84 7.59 -13.73 -0.84
C HIS A 84 7.69 -14.76 -1.98
N HIS A 85 8.34 -14.43 -3.10
CA HIS A 85 8.57 -15.36 -4.21
C HIS A 85 9.99 -15.20 -4.79
N PRO A 86 10.75 -16.29 -5.01
CA PRO A 86 11.97 -16.27 -5.83
C PRO A 86 11.71 -16.31 -7.35
#